data_AF-A0A2S8GD75-F1
#
_entry.id   AF-A0A2S8GD75-F1
#
_cell.length_a   1.000
_cell.length_b   1.000
_cell.length_c   1.000
_cell.angle_alpha   90.00
_cell.angle_beta   90.00
_cell.angle_gamma   90.00
#
_symmetry.space_group_name_H-M   'P 1'
#
loop_
_entity.id
_entity.type
_entity.pdbx_description
1 polymer ?
#
loop_
_entity_poly.entity_id
_entity_poly.type
_entity_poly.pdbx_seq_one_letter_code
_entity_poly.pdbx_strand_id
1 'polypeptide(L)'
;MSTSFVSFDGEHGFWSADRWLELYLRLLLLHLEDAPNQRSPCHAIREKWHVASSGACSGWVPVFVDDVKASLEGVRLMLNAIASLSRGLEQAPPKLDKRVIRLLWGEQYDRPWPDEVETSSLVEISEALVKLIKGEMTSTAADEVYVPVSPQTND
;
A
#
# COMPACT_ATOMS: atom_id res chain seq x y z
N MET A 1 5.94 1.71 -17.04
CA MET A 1 5.72 1.53 -15.59
C MET A 1 4.87 0.28 -15.40
N SER A 2 5.15 -0.53 -14.40
CA SER A 2 4.40 -1.77 -14.13
C SER A 2 3.19 -1.48 -13.24
N THR A 3 2.12 -2.26 -13.40
CA THR A 3 0.87 -2.16 -12.65
C THR A 3 0.51 -3.50 -12.06
N SER A 4 -0.13 -3.47 -10.89
CA SER A 4 -0.66 -4.64 -10.20
C SER A 4 -2.16 -4.49 -10.01
N PHE A 5 -2.88 -5.60 -10.21
CA PHE A 5 -4.26 -5.72 -9.77
C PHE A 5 -4.29 -6.11 -8.29
N VAL A 6 -4.90 -5.28 -7.46
CA VAL A 6 -5.02 -5.48 -6.02
C VAL A 6 -6.39 -6.06 -5.73
N SER A 7 -6.41 -7.27 -5.17
CA SER A 7 -7.65 -7.99 -4.83
C SER A 7 -7.55 -8.68 -3.47
N PHE A 8 -8.65 -8.65 -2.71
CA PHE A 8 -8.74 -9.30 -1.40
C PHE A 8 -9.38 -10.70 -1.50
N ASP A 9 -10.42 -10.86 -2.32
CA ASP A 9 -11.16 -12.10 -2.55
C ASP A 9 -10.70 -12.87 -3.80
N GLY A 10 -9.83 -12.27 -4.62
CA GLY A 10 -9.34 -12.82 -5.88
C GLY A 10 -10.16 -12.43 -7.11
N GLU A 11 -11.29 -11.74 -6.94
CA GLU A 11 -12.22 -11.37 -8.02
C GLU A 11 -12.37 -9.85 -8.13
N HIS A 12 -12.69 -9.19 -7.02
CA HIS A 12 -12.92 -7.75 -6.98
C HIS A 12 -11.64 -7.01 -6.60
N GLY A 13 -11.47 -5.80 -7.12
CA GLY A 13 -10.23 -5.06 -6.95
C GLY A 13 -10.08 -3.83 -7.82
N PHE A 14 -8.88 -3.28 -7.78
CA PHE A 14 -8.47 -2.12 -8.57
C PHE A 14 -7.04 -2.27 -9.06
N TRP A 15 -6.69 -1.57 -10.13
CA TRP A 15 -5.35 -1.48 -10.66
C TRP A 15 -4.58 -0.33 -10.00
N SER A 16 -3.30 -0.51 -9.73
CA SER A 16 -2.41 0.56 -9.30
C SER A 16 -1.03 0.38 -9.93
N ALA A 17 -0.31 1.47 -10.17
CA ALA A 17 1.13 1.33 -10.44
C ALA A 17 1.85 0.75 -9.23
N ASP A 18 2.83 -0.09 -9.50
CA ASP A 18 3.59 -0.78 -8.47
C ASP A 18 4.30 0.21 -7.54
N ARG A 19 4.83 1.31 -8.08
CA ARG A 19 5.44 2.38 -7.28
C ARG A 19 4.51 2.86 -6.17
N TRP A 20 3.25 3.12 -6.50
CA TRP A 20 2.27 3.65 -5.54
C TRP A 20 1.99 2.66 -4.42
N LEU A 21 1.84 1.38 -4.76
CA LEU A 21 1.65 0.32 -3.78
C LEU A 21 2.89 0.12 -2.92
N GLU A 22 4.09 0.13 -3.51
CA GLU A 22 5.35 -0.02 -2.79
C GLU A 22 5.54 1.10 -1.76
N LEU A 23 5.30 2.36 -2.14
CA LEU A 23 5.39 3.49 -1.22
C LEU A 23 4.32 3.43 -0.14
N TYR A 24 3.09 3.13 -0.53
CA TYR A 24 2.01 2.99 0.43
C TYR A 24 2.32 1.91 1.47
N LEU A 25 2.78 0.73 1.04
CA LEU A 25 3.18 -0.36 1.94
C LEU A 25 4.35 0.03 2.84
N ARG A 26 5.32 0.77 2.31
CA ARG A 26 6.46 1.25 3.11
C ARG A 26 6.03 2.18 4.23
N LEU A 27 5.11 3.10 3.95
CA LEU A 27 4.52 3.97 4.96
C LEU A 27 3.66 3.17 5.94
N LEU A 28 2.85 2.24 5.44
CA LEU A 28 1.94 1.42 6.25
C LEU A 28 2.68 0.58 7.30
N LEU A 29 3.91 0.12 7.00
CA LEU A 29 4.79 -0.55 7.98
C LEU A 29 5.03 0.26 9.24
N LEU A 30 5.12 1.59 9.14
CA LEU A 30 5.36 2.49 10.28
C LEU A 30 4.14 2.56 11.22
N HIS A 31 2.97 2.17 10.73
CA HIS A 31 1.71 2.22 11.44
C HIS A 31 1.26 0.84 11.96
N LEU A 32 2.05 -0.20 11.70
CA LEU A 32 1.79 -1.52 12.22
C LEU A 32 2.31 -1.65 13.66
N GLU A 33 1.41 -1.93 14.61
CA GLU A 33 1.72 -2.06 16.03
C GLU A 33 2.94 -2.98 16.27
N ASP A 34 3.79 -2.63 17.23
CA ASP A 34 4.90 -3.51 17.58
C ASP A 34 4.39 -4.77 18.27
N ALA A 35 4.74 -5.92 17.69
CA ALA A 35 4.45 -7.20 18.28
C ALA A 35 5.70 -7.76 18.97
N PRO A 36 5.64 -8.08 20.28
CA PRO A 36 6.78 -8.62 21.01
C PRO A 36 7.15 -10.06 20.60
N ASN A 37 6.33 -10.73 19.79
CA ASN A 37 6.51 -12.12 19.39
C ASN A 37 6.62 -12.26 17.87
N GLN A 38 7.69 -12.91 17.40
CA GLN A 38 7.94 -13.23 15.99
C GLN A 38 6.91 -14.18 15.37
N ARG A 39 6.11 -14.88 16.18
CA ARG A 39 5.01 -15.74 15.71
C ARG A 39 3.66 -15.03 15.60
N SER A 40 3.61 -13.73 15.86
CA SER A 40 2.37 -12.96 15.75
C SER A 40 1.98 -12.72 14.29
N PRO A 41 0.68 -12.60 13.97
CA PRO A 41 0.21 -12.19 12.64
C PRO A 41 0.84 -10.86 12.20
N CYS A 42 1.09 -9.94 13.15
CA CYS A 42 1.77 -8.68 12.89
C CYS A 42 3.18 -8.88 12.31
N HIS A 43 3.97 -9.82 12.82
CA HIS A 43 5.31 -10.08 12.29
C HIS A 43 5.27 -10.55 10.83
N ALA A 44 4.34 -11.45 10.50
CA ALA A 44 4.14 -11.93 9.13
C ALA A 44 3.70 -10.80 8.18
N ILE A 45 2.77 -9.94 8.61
CA ILE A 45 2.36 -8.73 7.86
C ILE A 45 3.59 -7.85 7.60
N ARG A 46 4.36 -7.57 8.65
CA ARG A 46 5.55 -6.69 8.59
C ARG A 46 6.58 -7.21 7.60
N GLU A 47 6.94 -8.49 7.68
CA GLU A 47 7.92 -9.10 6.78
C GLU A 47 7.46 -9.01 5.32
N LYS A 48 6.21 -9.38 5.05
CA LYS A 48 5.66 -9.37 3.69
C LYS A 48 5.57 -7.97 3.11
N TRP A 49 5.06 -7.00 3.85
CA TRP A 49 4.99 -5.61 3.40
C TRP A 49 6.39 -4.99 3.24
N HIS A 50 7.35 -5.38 4.07
CA HIS A 50 8.74 -4.93 3.91
C HIS A 50 9.34 -5.41 2.59
N VAL A 51 9.16 -6.69 2.24
CA VAL A 51 9.60 -7.26 0.96
C VAL A 51 8.83 -6.65 -0.21
N ALA A 52 7.49 -6.58 -0.12
CA ALA A 52 6.64 -6.05 -1.18
C ALA A 52 6.94 -4.58 -1.50
N SER A 53 7.36 -3.81 -0.51
CA SER A 53 7.74 -2.41 -0.68
C SER A 53 9.19 -2.20 -1.12
N SER A 54 10.03 -3.23 -1.27
CA SER A 54 11.46 -3.06 -1.55
C SER A 54 11.80 -2.75 -3.01
N GLY A 55 10.81 -2.66 -3.90
CA GLY A 55 11.01 -2.41 -5.33
C GLY A 55 11.36 -3.63 -6.17
N ALA A 56 11.42 -4.80 -5.53
CA ALA A 56 11.68 -6.08 -6.19
C ALA A 56 10.41 -6.74 -6.75
N CYS A 57 9.22 -6.22 -6.40
CA CYS A 57 7.95 -6.67 -6.95
C CYS A 57 7.63 -5.86 -8.22
N SER A 58 7.47 -6.55 -9.36
CA SER A 58 6.98 -5.95 -10.62
C SER A 58 5.84 -6.80 -11.15
N GLY A 59 4.68 -6.17 -11.35
CA GLY A 59 3.46 -6.77 -11.88
C GLY A 59 2.68 -7.60 -10.86
N TRP A 60 3.19 -7.66 -9.62
CA TRP A 60 2.56 -8.35 -8.52
C TRP A 60 3.11 -7.84 -7.18
N VAL A 61 2.51 -6.76 -6.66
CA VAL A 61 2.78 -6.27 -5.30
C VAL A 61 1.80 -6.93 -4.32
N PRO A 62 2.24 -7.85 -3.45
CA PRO A 62 1.34 -8.56 -2.54
C PRO A 62 0.95 -7.68 -1.36
N VAL A 63 -0.13 -6.92 -1.52
CA VAL A 63 -0.71 -6.06 -0.47
C VAL A 63 -1.35 -6.91 0.64
N PHE A 64 -2.03 -7.99 0.26
CA PHE A 64 -2.65 -8.92 1.21
C PHE A 64 -1.82 -10.19 1.33
N VAL A 65 -1.71 -10.70 2.56
CA VAL A 65 -1.03 -11.96 2.85
C VAL A 65 -2.11 -13.02 3.08
N ASP A 66 -2.05 -14.14 2.36
CA ASP A 66 -3.11 -15.17 2.37
C ASP A 66 -3.44 -15.70 3.78
N ASP A 67 -2.42 -15.91 4.61
CA ASP A 67 -2.61 -16.34 6.00
C ASP A 67 -3.24 -15.25 6.88
N VAL A 68 -3.00 -13.98 6.54
CA VAL A 68 -3.50 -12.82 7.29
C VAL A 68 -4.95 -12.54 6.94
N LYS A 69 -5.32 -12.60 5.65
CA LYS A 69 -6.72 -12.45 5.22
C LYS A 69 -7.60 -13.60 5.72
N ALA A 70 -7.01 -14.78 5.98
CA ALA A 70 -7.71 -15.94 6.51
C ALA A 70 -8.09 -15.81 8.01
N SER A 71 -7.62 -14.77 8.72
CA SER A 71 -7.91 -14.57 10.14
C SER A 71 -8.55 -13.21 10.43
N LEU A 72 -9.55 -13.20 11.32
CA LEU A 72 -10.19 -11.97 11.78
C LEU A 72 -9.19 -11.02 12.45
N GLU A 73 -8.24 -11.56 13.20
CA GLU A 73 -7.20 -10.80 13.86
C GLU A 73 -6.28 -10.10 12.84
N GLY A 74 -5.84 -10.82 11.81
CA GLY A 74 -5.01 -10.28 10.74
C GLY A 74 -5.71 -9.15 9.99
N VAL A 75 -6.98 -9.34 9.61
CA VAL A 75 -7.80 -8.29 8.98
C VAL A 75 -7.93 -7.05 9.88
N ARG A 76 -8.18 -7.25 11.18
CA ARG A 76 -8.25 -6.15 12.15
C ARG A 76 -6.94 -5.36 12.24
N LEU A 77 -5.79 -6.05 12.30
CA LEU A 77 -4.48 -5.41 12.33
C LEU A 77 -4.20 -4.58 11.08
N MET A 78 -4.54 -5.10 9.89
CA MET A 78 -4.41 -4.36 8.64
C MET A 78 -5.29 -3.11 8.64
N LEU A 79 -6.57 -3.23 9.01
CA LEU A 79 -7.48 -2.09 9.07
C LEU A 79 -7.03 -1.03 10.08
N ASN A 80 -6.47 -1.44 11.23
CA ASN A 80 -5.91 -0.52 12.21
C ASN A 80 -4.70 0.23 11.66
N ALA A 81 -3.78 -0.46 10.99
CA ALA A 81 -2.63 0.16 10.35
C ALA A 81 -3.06 1.15 9.25
N ILE A 82 -4.02 0.76 8.41
CA ILE A 82 -4.59 1.63 7.36
C ILE A 82 -5.22 2.88 7.99
N ALA A 83 -6.09 2.71 9.00
CA ALA A 83 -6.73 3.84 9.67
C ALA A 83 -5.71 4.77 10.36
N SER A 84 -4.64 4.21 10.93
CA SER A 84 -3.56 4.98 11.54
C SER A 84 -2.79 5.78 10.48
N LEU A 85 -2.46 5.17 9.34
CA LEU A 85 -1.81 5.85 8.22
C LEU A 85 -2.71 6.93 7.61
N SER A 86 -3.99 6.65 7.37
CA SER A 86 -4.93 7.64 6.80
C SER A 86 -5.00 8.92 7.64
N ARG A 87 -5.06 8.79 8.98
CA ARG A 87 -4.98 9.95 9.89
C ARG A 87 -3.65 10.71 9.79
N GLY A 88 -2.55 9.98 9.59
CA GLY A 88 -1.24 10.59 9.36
C GLY A 88 -1.19 11.37 8.04
N LEU A 89 -1.77 10.81 6.98
CA LEU A 89 -1.85 11.44 5.65
C LEU A 89 -2.76 12.69 5.66
N GLU A 90 -3.88 12.67 6.38
CA GLU A 90 -4.77 13.84 6.55
C GLU A 90 -4.06 15.04 7.21
N GLN A 91 -3.06 14.77 8.04
CA GLN A 91 -2.26 15.79 8.72
C GLN A 91 -0.95 16.12 8.00
N ALA A 92 -0.61 15.36 6.96
CA ALA A 92 0.60 15.57 6.19
C ALA A 92 0.45 16.80 5.27
N PRO A 93 1.58 17.40 4.83
CA PRO A 93 1.52 18.40 3.77
C PRO A 93 0.84 17.84 2.51
N PRO A 94 0.27 18.69 1.64
CA PRO A 94 -0.36 18.24 0.39
C PRO A 94 0.56 17.43 -0.51
N LYS A 95 1.87 17.64 -0.37
CA LYS A 95 2.91 16.93 -1.12
C LYS A 95 4.01 16.43 -0.20
N LEU A 96 4.47 15.22 -0.45
CA LEU A 96 5.63 14.62 0.20
C LEU A 96 6.88 14.88 -0.64
N ASP A 97 7.88 15.49 -0.03
CA ASP A 97 9.18 15.76 -0.64
C ASP A 97 9.96 14.45 -0.84
N LYS A 98 10.60 14.30 -2.01
CA LYS A 98 11.45 13.14 -2.34
C LYS A 98 12.53 12.81 -1.31
N ARG A 99 13.03 13.79 -0.56
CA ARG A 99 13.98 13.58 0.55
C ARG A 99 13.32 12.77 1.67
N VAL A 100 12.06 13.03 1.99
CA VAL A 100 11.30 12.25 2.98
C VAL A 100 11.12 10.82 2.47
N ILE A 101 10.75 10.66 1.20
CA ILE A 101 10.62 9.34 0.55
C ILE A 101 11.94 8.58 0.61
N ARG A 102 13.09 9.22 0.32
CA ARG A 102 14.42 8.61 0.40
C ARG A 102 14.77 8.11 1.80
N LEU A 103 14.30 8.74 2.87
CA LEU A 103 14.55 8.26 4.24
C LEU A 103 13.94 6.87 4.49
N LEU A 104 12.90 6.48 3.75
CA LEU A 104 12.18 5.22 3.96
C LEU A 104 12.90 3.99 3.39
N TRP A 105 13.82 4.18 2.44
CA TRP A 105 14.59 3.11 1.80
C TRP A 105 16.11 3.31 1.83
N GLY A 106 16.59 4.49 2.24
CA GLY A 106 18.01 4.84 2.17
C GLY A 106 18.52 4.89 0.73
N GLU A 107 19.83 4.71 0.55
CA GLU A 107 20.50 4.73 -0.75
C GLU A 107 20.22 3.48 -1.62
N GLN A 108 19.55 2.46 -1.06
CA GLN A 108 19.34 1.18 -1.73
C GLN A 108 18.22 1.21 -2.77
N TYR A 109 17.40 2.27 -2.79
CA TYR A 109 16.25 2.37 -3.67
C TYR A 109 16.43 3.55 -4.62
N ASP A 110 17.02 3.25 -5.77
CA ASP A 110 17.35 4.23 -6.83
C ASP A 110 16.23 4.34 -7.89
N ARG A 111 14.97 4.03 -7.55
CA ARG A 111 13.90 4.32 -8.52
C ARG A 111 13.72 5.84 -8.66
N PRO A 112 13.48 6.32 -9.88
CA PRO A 112 13.10 7.70 -10.10
C PRO A 112 11.72 7.95 -9.51
N TRP A 113 11.70 8.47 -8.29
CA TRP A 113 10.53 9.15 -7.76
C TRP A 113 10.48 10.58 -8.33
N PRO A 114 9.27 11.09 -8.65
CA PRO A 114 9.09 12.52 -8.84
C PRO A 114 9.57 13.27 -7.60
N ASP A 115 9.96 14.53 -7.79
CA ASP A 115 10.51 15.35 -6.70
C ASP A 115 9.47 15.61 -5.60
N GLU A 116 8.19 15.53 -5.95
CA GLU A 116 7.07 15.61 -5.03
C GLU A 116 6.05 14.51 -5.34
N VAL A 117 5.44 13.96 -4.29
CA VAL A 117 4.34 13.00 -4.37
C VAL A 117 3.10 13.61 -3.74
N GLU A 118 1.99 13.66 -4.47
CA GLU A 118 0.71 14.15 -3.95
C GLU A 118 0.21 13.22 -2.84
N THR A 119 0.00 13.75 -1.63
CA THR A 119 -0.53 13.00 -0.48
C THR A 119 -1.93 12.45 -0.79
N SER A 120 -2.72 13.16 -1.58
CA SER A 120 -4.05 12.70 -2.03
C SER A 120 -4.00 11.36 -2.76
N SER A 121 -2.92 11.08 -3.51
CA SER A 121 -2.75 9.78 -4.18
C SER A 121 -2.65 8.62 -3.20
N LEU A 122 -2.01 8.84 -2.04
CA LEU A 122 -1.90 7.83 -0.97
C LEU A 122 -3.22 7.69 -0.19
N VAL A 123 -3.99 8.78 -0.07
CA VAL A 123 -5.34 8.76 0.51
C VAL A 123 -6.28 7.92 -0.37
N GLU A 124 -6.27 8.12 -1.69
CA GLU A 124 -7.08 7.32 -2.63
C GLU A 124 -6.78 5.82 -2.52
N ILE A 125 -5.50 5.44 -2.39
CA ILE A 125 -5.11 4.04 -2.15
C ILE A 125 -5.66 3.53 -0.81
N SER A 126 -5.59 4.34 0.25
CA SER A 126 -6.14 3.97 1.56
C SER A 126 -7.63 3.66 1.47
N GLU A 127 -8.39 4.56 0.84
CA GLU A 127 -9.84 4.42 0.68
C GLU A 127 -10.21 3.20 -0.16
N ALA A 128 -9.49 2.98 -1.27
CA ALA A 128 -9.69 1.82 -2.14
C ALA A 128 -9.44 0.51 -1.39
N LEU A 129 -8.37 0.42 -0.60
CA LEU A 129 -8.07 -0.75 0.22
C LEU A 129 -9.13 -1.02 1.29
N VAL A 130 -9.64 0.03 1.94
CA VAL A 130 -10.72 -0.12 2.93
C VAL A 130 -12.00 -0.65 2.28
N LYS A 131 -12.42 -0.05 1.15
CA LYS A 131 -13.58 -0.52 0.39
C LYS A 131 -13.42 -1.98 -0.04
N LEU A 132 -12.22 -2.33 -0.49
CA LEU A 132 -11.89 -3.69 -0.92
C LEU A 132 -11.96 -4.70 0.24
N ILE A 133 -11.33 -4.41 1.39
CA ILE A 133 -11.37 -5.29 2.58
C ILE A 133 -12.82 -5.45 3.10
N LYS A 134 -13.64 -4.41 3.00
CA LYS A 134 -15.05 -4.45 3.44
C LYS A 134 -16.00 -5.11 2.44
N GLY A 135 -15.53 -5.50 1.26
CA GLY A 135 -16.38 -6.06 0.20
C GLY A 135 -17.33 -5.03 -0.43
N GLU A 136 -16.98 -3.74 -0.35
CA GLU A 136 -17.76 -2.64 -0.95
C GLU A 136 -17.36 -2.35 -2.40
N MET A 137 -16.28 -2.98 -2.88
CA MET A 137 -15.76 -2.82 -4.23
C MET A 137 -16.37 -3.85 -5.17
N THR A 138 -16.90 -3.39 -6.31
CA THR A 138 -17.55 -4.25 -7.32
C THR A 138 -16.76 -4.32 -8.62
N SER A 139 -15.70 -3.53 -8.78
CA SER A 139 -14.84 -3.57 -9.95
C SER A 139 -13.98 -4.83 -9.96
N THR A 140 -13.68 -5.31 -11.14
CA THR A 140 -12.86 -6.51 -11.41
C THR A 140 -11.62 -6.13 -12.22
N ALA A 141 -10.77 -7.12 -12.51
CA ALA A 141 -9.59 -6.91 -13.34
C ALA A 141 -9.93 -6.39 -14.75
N ALA A 142 -11.14 -6.67 -15.26
CA ALA A 142 -11.57 -6.25 -16.59
C ALA A 142 -12.05 -4.78 -16.68
N ASP A 143 -12.40 -4.17 -15.54
CA ASP A 143 -13.00 -2.82 -15.53
C ASP A 143 -11.96 -1.69 -15.62
N GLU A 144 -10.67 -2.01 -15.62
CA GLU A 144 -9.55 -1.05 -15.75
C GLU A 144 -9.67 0.15 -14.80
N VAL A 145 -10.18 -0.06 -13.59
CA VAL A 145 -10.29 0.99 -12.56
C VAL A 145 -8.93 1.21 -11.91
N TYR A 146 -8.31 2.36 -12.15
CA TYR A 146 -7.00 2.72 -11.62
C TYR A 146 -7.08 3.60 -10.36
N VAL A 147 -6.22 3.30 -9.38
CA VAL A 147 -6.03 4.07 -8.16
C VAL A 147 -4.52 4.29 -7.95
N PRO A 148 -4.06 5.53 -7.69
CA PRO A 148 -4.82 6.77 -7.75
C PRO A 148 -5.30 7.11 -9.18
N VAL A 149 -6.36 7.92 -9.27
CA VAL A 149 -6.98 8.35 -10.55
C VAL A 149 -6.12 9.40 -11.27
N SER A 150 -5.33 10.17 -10.50
CA SER A 150 -4.44 11.19 -11.07
C SER A 150 -3.46 10.56 -12.08
N PRO A 151 -3.23 11.23 -13.23
CA PRO A 151 -2.43 10.67 -14.29
C PRO A 151 -1.02 10.41 -13.76
N GLN A 152 -0.53 9.20 -14.03
CA GLN A 152 0.88 8.88 -13.85
C GLN A 152 1.65 9.81 -14.79
N THR A 153 2.11 10.95 -14.26
CA THR A 153 2.97 11.85 -14.99
C THR A 153 4.20 11.06 -15.39
N ASN A 154 4.33 10.89 -16.72
CA ASN A 154 5.54 10.48 -17.39
C ASN A 154 6.52 11.64 -17.27
N ASP A 155 7.36 11.60 -16.23
CA ASP A 155 8.67 12.24 -16.28
C ASP A 155 9.73 11.14 -16.31
#